data_AF-A0A1B7WC28-F1
#
_entry.id   AF-A0A1B7WC28-F1
#
_cell.length_a   1.000
_cell.length_b   1.000
_cell.length_c   1.000
_cell.angle_alpha   90.00
_cell.angle_beta   90.00
_cell.angle_gamma   90.00
#
_symmetry.space_group_name_H-M   'P 1'
#
loop_
_entity.id
_entity.type
_entity.pdbx_description
1 polymer ?
#
loop_
_entity_poly.entity_id
_entity_poly.type
_entity_poly.pdbx_seq_one_letter_code
_entity_poly.pdbx_strand_id
1 'polypeptide(L)' 'QARRADIRFKESGKKGTQFVHTLNGSGLAVGRTMAAILENYQQPDGTIKVPEVLQVYLGREVL' A
#
# COMPACT_ATOMS: atom_id res chain seq x y z
N GLN A 1 -13.86 -5.56 -13.60
CA GLN A 1 -12.59 -5.51 -14.35
C GLN A 1 -12.40 -6.79 -15.19
N ALA A 2 -12.57 -7.98 -14.61
CA ALA A 2 -12.37 -9.26 -15.31
C ALA A 2 -13.04 -9.41 -16.68
N ARG A 3 -14.32 -9.01 -16.86
CA ARG A 3 -15.00 -9.09 -18.17
C ARG A 3 -14.38 -8.19 -19.24
N ARG A 4 -13.89 -7.00 -18.87
CA ARG A 4 -13.27 -6.05 -19.80
C ARG A 4 -11.83 -6.44 -20.14
N ALA A 5 -11.13 -7.07 -19.20
CA ALA A 5 -9.75 -7.53 -19.36
C ALA A 5 -9.63 -9.01 -19.78
N ASP A 6 -10.76 -9.67 -20.04
CA ASP A 6 -10.90 -11.10 -20.34
C ASP A 6 -10.12 -12.06 -19.40
N ILE A 7 -10.09 -11.74 -18.10
CA ILE A 7 -9.39 -12.56 -17.10
C ILE A 7 -10.31 -13.68 -16.62
N ARG A 8 -9.93 -14.93 -16.89
CA ARG A 8 -10.74 -16.12 -16.64
C ARG A 8 -9.92 -17.20 -15.92
N PHE A 9 -10.59 -18.05 -15.17
CA PHE A 9 -9.99 -19.24 -14.55
C PHE A 9 -10.77 -20.50 -14.96
N LYS A 10 -10.12 -21.66 -14.86
CA LYS A 10 -10.73 -22.96 -15.06
C LYS A 10 -10.84 -23.66 -13.72
N GLU A 11 -12.06 -24.00 -13.32
CA GLU A 11 -12.31 -24.79 -12.13
C GLU A 11 -12.11 -26.27 -12.44
N SER A 12 -11.38 -26.99 -11.59
CA SER A 12 -11.14 -28.42 -11.76
C SER A 12 -12.48 -29.19 -11.78
N GLY A 13 -12.61 -30.15 -12.69
CA GLY A 13 -13.84 -30.92 -12.85
C GLY A 13 -15.01 -30.18 -13.52
N LYS A 14 -14.89 -28.89 -13.87
CA LYS A 14 -15.93 -28.15 -14.60
C LYS A 14 -15.55 -27.90 -16.06
N LYS A 15 -16.57 -27.94 -16.93
CA LYS A 15 -16.44 -27.62 -18.35
C LYS A 15 -16.44 -26.11 -18.56
N GLY A 16 -15.49 -25.61 -19.35
CA GLY A 16 -15.38 -24.20 -19.71
C GLY A 16 -14.55 -23.38 -18.72
N THR A 17 -14.63 -22.04 -18.85
CA THR A 17 -13.91 -21.08 -18.02
C THR A 17 -14.85 -20.01 -17.48
N GLN A 18 -14.55 -19.51 -16.28
CA GLN A 18 -15.37 -18.52 -15.57
C GLN A 18 -14.57 -17.23 -15.36
N PHE A 19 -15.24 -16.08 -15.34
CA PHE A 19 -14.59 -14.81 -15.02
C PHE A 19 -14.24 -14.75 -13.54
N VAL A 20 -13.07 -14.20 -13.21
CA VAL A 20 -12.66 -13.98 -11.82
C VAL A 20 -13.39 -12.78 -11.18
N HIS A 21 -13.46 -12.77 -9.86
CA HIS A 21 -13.77 -11.55 -9.10
C HIS A 21 -12.50 -10.75 -8.86
N THR A 22 -12.60 -9.42 -8.98
CA THR A 22 -11.45 -8.51 -8.85
C THR A 22 -11.67 -7.58 -7.66
N LEU A 23 -10.67 -7.47 -6.80
CA LEU A 23 -10.61 -6.52 -5.69
C LEU A 23 -9.37 -5.64 -5.85
N ASN A 24 -9.41 -4.43 -5.31
CA ASN A 24 -8.25 -3.56 -5.21
C ASN A 24 -8.35 -2.69 -3.95
N GLY A 25 -7.21 -2.26 -3.46
CA GLY A 25 -7.07 -1.36 -2.32
C GLY A 25 -5.64 -0.83 -2.29
N SER A 26 -5.45 0.42 -1.89
CA SER A 26 -4.11 0.95 -1.68
C SER A 26 -3.50 0.29 -0.43
N GLY A 27 -2.25 -0.16 -0.51
CA GLY A 27 -1.49 -0.55 0.68
C GLY A 27 -1.20 0.69 1.53
N LEU A 28 -0.38 1.59 0.99
CA LEU A 28 -0.19 2.96 1.49
C LEU A 28 0.06 3.89 0.30
N ALA A 29 -0.63 5.02 0.27
CA ALA A 29 -0.39 6.06 -0.74
C ALA A 29 0.78 6.93 -0.28
N VAL A 30 1.98 6.67 -0.80
CA VAL A 30 3.27 7.22 -0.32
C VAL A 30 3.22 8.72 -0.01
N GLY A 31 2.69 9.55 -0.92
CA GLY A 31 2.61 10.99 -0.69
C GLY A 31 1.72 11.38 0.51
N ARG A 32 0.57 10.72 0.67
CA ARG A 32 -0.33 10.96 1.83
C ARG A 32 0.27 10.42 3.12
N THR A 33 0.94 9.27 3.04
CA THR A 33 1.67 8.69 4.19
C THR A 33 2.80 9.61 4.64
N MET A 34 3.54 10.21 3.71
CA MET A 34 4.59 11.19 4.03
C MET A 34 4.01 12.43 4.72
N ALA A 35 2.93 13.02 4.18
CA ALA A 35 2.26 14.15 4.83
C ALA A 35 1.81 13.82 6.26
N ALA A 36 1.19 12.64 6.46
CA ALA A 36 0.78 12.19 7.78
C ALA A 36 1.97 12.00 8.74
N ILE A 37 3.11 11.47 8.27
CA ILE A 37 4.32 11.34 9.09
C ILE A 37 4.84 12.72 9.48
N LEU A 38 4.96 13.66 8.53
CA LEU A 38 5.43 15.01 8.81
C LEU A 38 4.56 15.72 9.85
N GLU A 39 3.22 15.63 9.73
CA GLU A 39 2.29 16.30 10.65
C GLU A 39 2.27 15.64 12.04
N ASN A 40 2.28 14.31 12.12
CA ASN A 40 2.10 13.61 13.40
C ASN A 40 3.41 13.42 14.19
N TYR A 41 4.57 13.57 13.54
CA TYR A 41 5.87 13.37 14.16
C TYR A 41 6.71 14.65 14.22
N GLN A 42 6.12 15.81 13.93
CA GLN A 42 6.76 17.11 14.12
C GLN A 42 7.09 17.35 15.59
N GLN A 43 8.29 17.86 15.84
CA GLN A 43 8.78 18.23 17.17
C GLN A 43 8.79 19.77 17.34
N PRO A 44 8.83 20.29 18.59
CA PRO A 44 8.82 21.74 18.85
C PRO A 44 9.98 22.52 18.22
N ASP A 45 11.10 21.85 17.95
CA ASP A 45 12.28 22.43 17.28
C ASP A 45 12.18 22.40 15.74
N GLY A 46 11.07 21.88 15.20
CA GLY A 46 10.81 21.78 13.76
C GLY A 46 11.35 20.51 13.10
N THR A 47 12.08 19.66 13.83
CA THR A 47 12.54 18.36 13.32
C THR A 47 11.38 17.36 13.25
N ILE A 48 11.52 16.31 12.43
CA ILE A 48 10.50 15.25 12.34
C ILE A 48 11.06 13.95 12.88
N LYS A 49 10.45 13.40 13.93
CA LYS A 49 10.83 12.09 14.44
C LYS A 49 10.49 11.00 13.42
N VAL A 50 11.47 10.19 13.03
CA VAL A 50 11.23 9.05 12.14
C VAL A 50 10.50 7.95 12.94
N PRO A 51 9.35 7.43 12.46
CA PRO A 51 8.68 6.29 13.10
C PRO A 51 9.65 5.12 13.29
N GLU A 52 9.64 4.49 14.48
CA GLU A 52 10.63 3.48 14.87
C GLU A 52 10.81 2.38 13.81
N VAL A 53 9.69 1.87 13.28
CA VAL A 53 9.68 0.84 12.23
C VAL A 53 10.32 1.26 10.91
N LEU A 54 10.49 2.56 10.66
CA LEU A 54 11.12 3.11 9.45
C LEU A 54 12.62 3.40 9.63
N GLN A 55 13.13 3.43 10.87
CA GLN A 55 14.51 3.84 11.14
C GLN A 55 15.54 2.88 10.54
N VAL A 56 15.27 1.57 10.53
CA VAL A 56 16.15 0.57 9.88
C VAL A 56 16.32 0.79 8.38
N TYR A 57 15.34 1.43 7.73
CA TYR A 57 15.40 1.73 6.30
C TYR A 57 16.07 3.07 6.00
N LEU A 58 15.95 4.06 6.91
CA LEU A 58 16.48 5.41 6.72
C LEU A 58 17.85 5.64 7.40
N GLY A 59 18.26 4.76 8.32
CA GLY A 59 19.51 4.84 9.06
C GLY A 59 19.60 6.04 10.02
N ARG A 60 18.47 6.63 10.42
CA ARG A 60 18.41 7.80 11.30
C ARG A 60 17.10 7.85 12.09
N GLU A 61 17.13 8.52 13.23
CA GLU A 61 15.97 8.67 14.14
C GLU A 61 15.15 9.93 13.87
N VAL A 62 15.71 10.92 13.17
CA VAL A 62 15.10 12.24 12.94
C VAL A 62 15.39 12.70 11.50
N LEU A 63 14.42 13.39 10.87
CA LEU A 63 14.57 14.15 9.63
C LEU A 63 14.82 15.62 9.90
#